data_AF-A0A496ZMZ6-F1
#
_entry.id   AF-A0A496ZMZ6-F1
#
_cell.length_a   1.000
_cell.length_b   1.000
_cell.length_c   1.000
_cell.angle_alpha   90.00
_cell.angle_beta   90.00
_cell.angle_gamma   90.00
#
_symmetry.space_group_name_H-M   'P 1'
#
loop_
_entity.id
_entity.type
_entity.pdbx_description
1 polymer ?
#
loop_
_entity_poly.entity_id
_entity_poly.type
_entity_poly.pdbx_seq_one_letter_code
_entity_poly.pdbx_strand_id
1 'polypeptide(L)'
;MKNIFTGRNYLSFYLLILLLVNLALLKLPLTNVFGYEFSVINSLLIVLLSGIYTIYFFDDNFSKKNRNFIPELLKSLLLLLIIPFSVSVINSAISGFCSFTNGLLFYLVITCPSIIIGISLGLISVLIVNRFRVVLLFILCFGILMLIAYEIYFNPQVYVFNPLIGFFPGTIYDEGISVSGKLILYRFLNLLFFGWIISAIMKLKRDKKKRLIFFIVKVLFIPVAFFLLSPYLGFSTTFGSLTNTLSKLVITAHFVIHFDKRIDKQKIKNLTVNHEYYYQELEKYFEVKLDEKIQSFIFYDNDQKKELFGSRNADVAKPWLNQIYVSLGNWEHTLKHELAHCFSAKFGSGFLKLASGLNPMLIEGIAEAADGNYNDNSLHFMAALAFNSGYDVDMKNLLSKFGFFSKASSISYIYAGSFTQYLIDNYGISKFKEYYLSGEFPKSYGLNLN
;
A
#
# COMPACT_ATOMS: atom_id res chain seq x y z
N MET A 1 -3.35 -46.08 3.16
CA MET A 1 -3.32 -44.60 2.95
C MET A 1 -4.70 -43.99 2.66
N LYS A 2 -5.80 -44.49 3.24
CA LYS A 2 -7.15 -43.89 3.10
C LYS A 2 -7.77 -43.41 4.42
N ASN A 3 -7.13 -43.68 5.57
CA ASN A 3 -7.62 -43.33 6.90
C ASN A 3 -6.72 -42.36 7.70
N ILE A 4 -5.82 -41.63 7.03
CA ILE A 4 -5.03 -40.55 7.69
C ILE A 4 -5.80 -39.21 7.69
N PHE A 5 -6.98 -39.14 7.06
CA PHE A 5 -7.70 -37.87 6.85
C PHE A 5 -9.12 -37.93 7.44
N THR A 6 -9.23 -37.65 8.74
CA THR A 6 -10.49 -37.26 9.41
C THR A 6 -10.38 -35.78 9.79
N GLY A 7 -11.50 -35.05 9.99
CA GLY A 7 -11.54 -33.60 10.30
C GLY A 7 -10.60 -33.10 11.42
N ARG A 8 -10.18 -33.97 12.36
CA ARG A 8 -9.16 -33.66 13.38
C ARG A 8 -7.73 -33.60 12.82
N ASN A 9 -7.40 -34.43 11.84
CA ASN A 9 -6.06 -34.52 11.25
C ASN A 9 -5.75 -33.32 10.34
N TYR A 10 -6.78 -32.69 9.76
CA TYR A 10 -6.62 -31.45 8.98
C TYR A 10 -6.18 -30.27 9.85
N LEU A 11 -6.69 -30.16 11.08
CA LEU A 11 -6.30 -29.07 11.98
C LEU A 11 -4.83 -29.18 12.36
N SER A 12 -4.35 -30.36 12.76
CA SER A 12 -2.94 -30.59 13.11
C SER A 12 -1.99 -30.24 11.95
N PHE A 13 -2.39 -30.55 10.70
CA PHE A 13 -1.62 -30.19 9.52
C PHE A 13 -1.56 -28.66 9.30
N TYR A 14 -2.69 -27.95 9.45
CA TYR A 14 -2.70 -26.49 9.35
C TYR A 14 -1.89 -25.82 10.46
N LEU A 15 -1.95 -26.35 11.68
CA LEU A 15 -1.15 -25.87 12.80
C LEU A 15 0.36 -26.08 12.56
N LEU A 16 0.75 -27.22 11.97
CA LEU A 16 2.13 -27.48 11.59
C LEU A 16 2.63 -26.52 10.50
N ILE A 17 1.82 -26.31 9.45
CA ILE A 17 2.15 -25.32 8.39
C ILE A 17 2.33 -23.93 9.01
N LEU A 18 1.39 -23.52 9.86
CA LEU A 18 1.42 -22.21 10.48
C LEU A 18 2.65 -22.04 11.37
N LEU A 19 3.04 -23.07 12.11
CA LEU A 19 4.27 -23.08 12.91
C LEU A 19 5.51 -22.92 12.01
N LEU A 20 5.65 -23.73 10.96
CA LEU A 20 6.80 -23.69 10.05
C LEU A 20 6.92 -22.33 9.34
N VAL A 21 5.80 -21.78 8.88
CA VAL A 21 5.77 -20.45 8.25
C VAL A 21 6.20 -19.38 9.25
N ASN A 22 5.67 -19.41 10.48
CA ASN A 22 6.06 -18.42 11.49
C ASN A 22 7.53 -18.53 11.89
N LEU A 23 8.10 -19.73 11.98
CA LEU A 23 9.54 -19.92 12.19
C LEU A 23 10.38 -19.35 11.02
N ALA A 24 9.89 -19.44 9.79
CA ALA A 24 10.54 -18.81 8.64
C ALA A 24 10.44 -17.28 8.68
N LEU A 25 9.29 -16.73 9.10
CA LEU A 25 9.09 -15.28 9.27
C LEU A 25 10.06 -14.67 10.28
N LEU A 26 10.50 -15.43 11.29
CA LEU A 26 11.51 -14.96 12.24
C LEU A 26 12.88 -14.66 11.62
N LYS A 27 13.14 -15.17 10.40
CA LYS A 27 14.41 -14.94 9.68
C LYS A 27 14.34 -13.75 8.71
N LEU A 28 13.15 -13.19 8.50
CA LEU A 28 12.96 -12.05 7.60
C LEU A 28 12.95 -10.74 8.39
N PRO A 29 13.50 -9.65 7.82
CA PRO A 29 13.45 -8.34 8.45
C PRO A 29 12.00 -7.87 8.64
N LEU A 30 11.75 -7.04 9.64
CA LEU A 30 10.45 -6.50 10.06
C LEU A 30 9.47 -7.53 10.66
N THR A 31 9.52 -8.79 10.23
CA THR A 31 8.63 -9.86 10.72
C THR A 31 9.25 -10.68 11.85
N ASN A 32 10.53 -10.46 12.15
CA ASN A 32 11.25 -11.08 13.25
C ASN A 32 10.90 -10.52 14.64
N VAL A 33 10.19 -9.39 14.69
CA VAL A 33 9.71 -8.75 15.92
C VAL A 33 8.19 -8.85 16.02
N PHE A 34 7.69 -8.93 17.25
CA PHE A 34 6.25 -8.86 17.53
C PHE A 34 5.70 -7.46 17.24
N GLY A 35 5.27 -7.24 16.00
CA GLY A 35 4.87 -5.93 15.48
C GLY A 35 3.77 -5.96 14.41
N TYR A 36 3.69 -4.87 13.64
CA TYR A 36 2.66 -4.64 12.65
C TYR A 36 2.75 -5.62 11.47
N GLU A 37 3.92 -5.77 10.86
CA GLU A 37 4.17 -6.62 9.68
C GLU A 37 3.89 -8.09 10.00
N PHE A 38 4.37 -8.55 11.17
CA PHE A 38 4.09 -9.89 11.67
C PHE A 38 2.57 -10.14 11.81
N SER A 39 1.82 -9.15 12.31
CA SER A 39 0.37 -9.23 12.47
C SER A 39 -0.37 -9.24 11.12
N VAL A 40 0.06 -8.41 10.16
CA VAL A 40 -0.52 -8.36 8.82
C VAL A 40 -0.36 -9.69 8.08
N ILE A 41 0.84 -10.25 8.06
CA ILE A 41 1.11 -11.53 7.37
C ILE A 41 0.28 -12.64 8.02
N ASN A 42 0.25 -12.72 9.35
CA ASN A 42 -0.55 -13.73 10.03
C ASN A 42 -2.06 -13.53 9.84
N SER A 43 -2.55 -12.29 9.73
CA SER A 43 -3.95 -12.02 9.38
C SER A 43 -4.31 -12.65 8.03
N LEU A 44 -3.47 -12.49 7.00
CA LEU A 44 -3.70 -13.10 5.69
C LEU A 44 -3.70 -14.63 5.74
N LEU A 45 -2.70 -15.21 6.42
CA LEU A 45 -2.60 -16.66 6.57
C LEU A 45 -3.81 -17.23 7.32
N ILE A 46 -4.24 -16.59 8.40
CA ILE A 46 -5.35 -17.08 9.22
C ILE A 46 -6.69 -16.90 8.51
N VAL A 47 -6.92 -15.84 7.72
CA VAL A 47 -8.14 -15.76 6.88
C VAL A 47 -8.23 -16.98 5.95
N LEU A 48 -7.13 -17.31 5.26
CA LEU A 48 -7.11 -18.44 4.32
C LEU A 48 -7.28 -19.79 5.06
N LEU A 49 -6.49 -20.04 6.10
CA LEU A 49 -6.54 -21.31 6.84
C LEU A 49 -7.89 -21.51 7.54
N SER A 50 -8.45 -20.47 8.16
CA SER A 50 -9.77 -20.55 8.80
C SER A 50 -10.89 -20.72 7.78
N GLY A 51 -10.81 -20.08 6.61
CA GLY A 51 -11.75 -20.29 5.52
C GLY A 51 -11.71 -21.71 4.96
N ILE A 52 -10.51 -22.24 4.68
CA ILE A 52 -10.32 -23.62 4.19
C ILE A 52 -10.83 -24.62 5.23
N TYR A 53 -10.44 -24.46 6.49
CA TYR A 53 -10.91 -25.32 7.57
C TYR A 53 -12.43 -25.27 7.72
N THR A 54 -13.04 -24.09 7.59
CA THR A 54 -14.49 -23.93 7.65
C THR A 54 -15.19 -24.70 6.52
N ILE A 55 -14.66 -24.69 5.30
CA ILE A 55 -15.21 -25.44 4.16
C ILE A 55 -15.25 -26.94 4.47
N TYR A 56 -14.14 -27.52 4.93
CA TYR A 56 -14.07 -28.95 5.24
C TYR A 56 -14.87 -29.33 6.49
N PHE A 57 -14.79 -28.52 7.55
CA PHE A 57 -15.53 -28.75 8.79
C PHE A 57 -17.04 -28.68 8.57
N PHE A 58 -17.49 -27.85 7.62
CA PHE A 58 -18.89 -27.80 7.19
C PHE A 58 -19.32 -29.13 6.56
N ASP A 59 -18.55 -29.70 5.62
CA ASP A 59 -18.93 -30.96 4.97
C ASP A 59 -19.06 -32.14 5.94
N ASP A 60 -18.14 -32.25 6.91
CA ASP A 60 -18.13 -33.35 7.87
C ASP A 60 -19.27 -33.26 8.92
N ASN A 61 -19.60 -32.05 9.39
CA ASN A 61 -20.48 -31.87 10.54
C ASN A 61 -21.86 -31.26 10.23
N PHE A 62 -22.06 -30.65 9.07
CA PHE A 62 -23.33 -30.00 8.71
C PHE A 62 -24.44 -31.00 8.33
N SER A 63 -24.07 -32.21 7.91
CA SER A 63 -24.99 -33.35 7.70
C SER A 63 -25.78 -33.71 8.97
N LYS A 64 -25.21 -33.47 10.15
CA LYS A 64 -25.88 -33.67 11.44
C LYS A 64 -26.45 -32.31 11.88
N LYS A 65 -27.70 -32.26 12.35
CA LYS A 65 -28.42 -31.09 12.88
C LYS A 65 -27.77 -30.47 14.15
N ASN A 66 -26.45 -30.32 14.18
CA ASN A 66 -25.70 -29.89 15.36
C ASN A 66 -25.90 -28.38 15.58
N ARG A 67 -26.54 -28.03 16.71
CA ARG A 67 -26.71 -26.63 17.16
C ARG A 67 -25.38 -26.03 17.62
N ASN A 68 -24.36 -26.85 17.88
CA ASN A 68 -23.04 -26.44 18.42
C ASN A 68 -21.96 -26.20 17.36
N PHE A 69 -22.32 -26.18 16.07
CA PHE A 69 -21.36 -26.03 14.95
C PHE A 69 -20.41 -24.82 15.11
N ILE A 70 -20.95 -23.63 15.39
CA ILE A 70 -20.15 -22.39 15.49
C ILE A 70 -19.23 -22.40 16.72
N PRO A 71 -19.71 -22.72 17.94
CA PRO A 71 -18.82 -22.86 19.10
C PRO A 71 -17.69 -23.88 18.91
N GLU A 72 -17.98 -25.04 18.31
CA GLU A 72 -16.96 -26.06 18.03
C GLU A 72 -15.93 -25.59 17.01
N LEU A 73 -16.38 -24.91 15.95
CA LEU A 73 -15.53 -24.31 14.92
C LEU A 73 -14.63 -23.20 15.49
N LEU A 74 -15.18 -22.31 16.32
CA LEU A 74 -14.38 -21.26 16.95
C LEU A 74 -13.34 -21.86 17.90
N LYS A 75 -13.71 -22.88 18.68
CA LYS A 75 -12.79 -23.56 19.59
C LYS A 75 -11.61 -24.19 18.86
N SER A 76 -11.82 -24.80 17.70
CA SER A 76 -10.72 -25.37 16.91
C SER A 76 -9.85 -24.29 16.27
N LEU A 77 -10.45 -23.19 15.80
CA LEU A 77 -9.73 -22.10 15.14
C LEU A 77 -8.94 -21.21 16.10
N LEU A 78 -9.26 -21.16 17.39
CA LEU A 78 -8.48 -20.42 18.40
C LEU A 78 -6.99 -20.83 18.40
N LEU A 79 -6.69 -22.09 18.12
CA LEU A 79 -5.31 -22.58 18.03
C LEU A 79 -4.52 -21.88 16.91
N LEU A 80 -5.17 -21.41 15.84
CA LEU A 80 -4.53 -20.65 14.76
C LEU A 80 -4.06 -19.27 15.22
N LEU A 81 -4.62 -18.70 16.30
CA LEU A 81 -4.13 -17.45 16.89
C LEU A 81 -3.03 -17.70 17.92
N ILE A 82 -3.14 -18.79 18.68
CA ILE A 82 -2.20 -19.07 19.76
C ILE A 82 -0.80 -19.39 19.21
N ILE A 83 -0.70 -20.15 18.11
CA ILE A 83 0.61 -20.56 17.58
C ILE A 83 1.46 -19.36 17.13
N PRO A 84 1.01 -18.47 16.22
CA PRO A 84 1.83 -17.33 15.80
C PRO A 84 2.16 -16.39 16.94
N PHE A 85 1.19 -16.13 17.83
CA PHE A 85 1.40 -15.31 19.02
C PHE A 85 2.53 -15.86 19.88
N SER A 86 2.47 -17.14 20.24
CA SER A 86 3.50 -17.80 21.05
C SER A 86 4.86 -17.77 20.38
N VAL A 87 4.95 -18.08 19.08
CA VAL A 87 6.22 -18.08 18.33
C VAL A 87 6.87 -16.69 18.36
N SER A 88 6.10 -15.64 18.09
CA SER A 88 6.62 -14.26 18.05
C SER A 88 7.01 -13.74 19.43
N VAL A 89 6.17 -13.98 20.45
CA VAL A 89 6.42 -13.54 21.83
C VAL A 89 7.62 -14.26 22.43
N ILE A 90 7.76 -15.58 22.21
CA ILE A 90 8.94 -16.33 22.67
C ILE A 90 10.20 -15.80 21.98
N ASN A 91 10.17 -15.57 20.66
CA ASN A 91 11.32 -15.02 19.95
C ASN A 91 11.68 -13.62 20.47
N SER A 92 10.71 -12.71 20.57
CA SER A 92 10.94 -11.34 21.07
C SER A 92 11.32 -11.30 22.54
N ALA A 93 10.94 -12.29 23.36
CA ALA A 93 11.43 -12.41 24.73
C ALA A 93 12.93 -12.77 24.77
N ILE A 94 13.45 -13.46 23.75
CA ILE A 94 14.87 -13.82 23.63
C ILE A 94 15.67 -12.69 22.96
N SER A 95 15.14 -12.09 21.88
CA SER A 95 15.84 -11.07 21.08
C SER A 95 15.60 -9.63 21.53
N GLY A 96 14.65 -9.40 22.44
CA GLY A 96 14.24 -8.08 22.91
C GLY A 96 12.97 -7.56 22.20
N PHE A 97 12.10 -6.88 22.97
CA PHE A 97 10.91 -6.21 22.43
C PHE A 97 11.24 -4.77 21.99
N CYS A 98 10.76 -4.35 20.81
CA CYS A 98 10.66 -2.93 20.50
C CYS A 98 9.55 -2.26 21.34
N SER A 99 8.35 -2.86 21.38
CA SER A 99 7.26 -2.50 22.29
C SER A 99 6.25 -3.64 22.35
N PHE A 100 6.15 -4.32 23.50
CA PHE A 100 5.20 -5.42 23.68
C PHE A 100 3.74 -4.94 23.54
N THR A 101 3.41 -3.79 24.11
CA THR A 101 2.06 -3.22 24.08
C THR A 101 1.60 -2.93 22.65
N ASN A 102 2.48 -2.35 21.82
CA ASN A 102 2.15 -2.07 20.42
C ASN A 102 1.96 -3.37 19.62
N GLY A 103 2.86 -4.34 19.79
CA GLY A 103 2.71 -5.66 19.17
C GLY A 103 1.40 -6.35 19.54
N LEU A 104 1.03 -6.30 20.83
CA LEU A 104 -0.23 -6.87 21.31
C LEU A 104 -1.45 -6.18 20.71
N LEU A 105 -1.45 -4.84 20.67
CA LEU A 105 -2.53 -4.06 20.04
C LEU A 105 -2.67 -4.39 18.55
N PHE A 106 -1.56 -4.46 17.81
CA PHE A 106 -1.60 -4.87 16.40
C PHE A 106 -2.16 -6.28 16.25
N TYR A 107 -1.72 -7.23 17.07
CA TYR A 107 -2.18 -8.61 16.98
C TYR A 107 -3.68 -8.73 17.26
N LEU A 108 -4.17 -8.04 18.30
CA LEU A 108 -5.59 -8.04 18.68
C LEU A 108 -6.48 -7.35 17.63
N VAL A 109 -6.01 -6.25 17.03
CA VAL A 109 -6.81 -5.45 16.09
C VAL A 109 -6.70 -5.96 14.66
N ILE A 110 -5.55 -6.49 14.26
CA ILE A 110 -5.30 -6.96 12.89
C ILE A 110 -5.51 -8.46 12.78
N THR A 111 -4.81 -9.24 13.60
CA THR A 111 -4.76 -10.70 13.47
C THR A 111 -6.01 -11.38 14.03
N CYS A 112 -6.50 -11.02 15.22
CA CYS A 112 -7.65 -11.72 15.82
C CYS A 112 -8.94 -11.69 14.98
N PRO A 113 -9.34 -10.57 14.35
CA PRO A 113 -10.53 -10.53 13.50
C PRO A 113 -10.47 -11.46 12.29
N SER A 114 -9.27 -11.86 11.83
CA SER A 114 -9.07 -12.68 10.64
C SER A 114 -9.83 -14.02 10.69
N ILE A 115 -10.01 -14.62 11.86
CA ILE A 115 -10.79 -15.86 12.03
C ILE A 115 -12.24 -15.64 11.58
N ILE A 116 -12.89 -14.57 12.05
CA ILE A 116 -14.29 -14.31 11.75
C ILE A 116 -14.46 -14.01 10.25
N ILE A 117 -13.51 -13.28 9.68
CA ILE A 117 -13.46 -13.00 8.24
C ILE A 117 -13.31 -14.30 7.45
N GLY A 118 -12.33 -15.15 7.77
CA GLY A 118 -12.11 -16.40 7.05
C GLY A 118 -13.27 -17.39 7.19
N ILE A 119 -13.86 -17.55 8.38
CA ILE A 119 -15.08 -18.35 8.56
C ILE A 119 -16.20 -17.85 7.63
N SER A 120 -16.45 -16.55 7.62
CA SER A 120 -17.52 -15.97 6.81
C SER A 120 -17.30 -16.20 5.31
N LEU A 121 -16.08 -16.00 4.80
CA LEU A 121 -15.73 -16.25 3.40
C LEU A 121 -15.81 -17.74 3.04
N GLY A 122 -15.36 -18.62 3.93
CA GLY A 122 -15.49 -20.07 3.77
C GLY A 122 -16.95 -20.52 3.67
N LEU A 123 -17.82 -19.97 4.54
CA LEU A 123 -19.26 -20.25 4.50
C LEU A 123 -19.92 -19.71 3.22
N ILE A 124 -19.55 -18.51 2.76
CA ILE A 124 -20.03 -17.96 1.48
C ILE A 124 -19.65 -18.91 0.34
N SER A 125 -18.40 -19.37 0.31
CA SER A 125 -17.92 -20.29 -0.73
C SER A 125 -18.73 -21.59 -0.77
N VAL A 126 -19.04 -22.15 0.40
CA VAL A 126 -19.87 -23.36 0.53
C VAL A 126 -21.30 -23.14 0.03
N LEU A 127 -21.87 -21.95 0.29
CA LEU A 127 -23.23 -21.63 -0.13
C LEU A 127 -23.37 -21.38 -1.63
N ILE A 128 -22.37 -20.78 -2.28
CA ILE A 128 -22.45 -20.37 -3.69
C ILE A 128 -22.11 -21.53 -4.63
N VAL A 129 -21.07 -22.32 -4.32
CA VAL A 129 -20.60 -23.39 -5.21
C VAL A 129 -20.49 -24.75 -4.52
N ASN A 130 -20.77 -25.82 -5.26
CA ASN A 130 -20.76 -27.18 -4.72
C ASN A 130 -19.39 -27.87 -4.79
N ARG A 131 -18.56 -27.58 -5.80
CA ARG A 131 -17.29 -28.29 -6.06
C ARG A 131 -16.06 -27.42 -5.84
N PHE A 132 -16.00 -26.24 -6.45
CA PHE A 132 -14.81 -25.36 -6.45
C PHE A 132 -14.77 -24.37 -5.28
N ARG A 133 -15.15 -24.82 -4.08
CA ARG A 133 -15.32 -23.95 -2.89
C ARG A 133 -14.03 -23.26 -2.46
N VAL A 134 -12.92 -24.00 -2.45
CA VAL A 134 -11.60 -23.46 -2.11
C VAL A 134 -11.14 -22.46 -3.17
N VAL A 135 -11.37 -22.75 -4.45
CA VAL A 135 -11.05 -21.81 -5.54
C VAL A 135 -11.83 -20.50 -5.38
N LEU A 136 -13.13 -20.59 -5.08
CA LEU A 136 -13.94 -19.39 -4.82
C LEU A 136 -13.43 -18.61 -3.60
N LEU A 137 -12.99 -19.28 -2.53
CA LEU A 137 -12.37 -18.59 -1.39
C LEU A 137 -11.14 -17.78 -1.82
N PHE A 138 -10.25 -18.37 -2.63
CA PHE A 138 -9.08 -17.65 -3.15
C PHE A 138 -9.47 -16.46 -4.03
N ILE A 139 -10.48 -16.61 -4.89
CA ILE A 139 -11.00 -15.51 -5.73
C ILE A 139 -11.56 -14.39 -4.87
N LEU A 140 -12.33 -14.70 -3.83
CA LEU A 140 -12.89 -13.70 -2.90
C LEU A 140 -11.76 -12.98 -2.15
N CYS A 141 -10.79 -13.72 -1.60
CA CYS A 141 -9.64 -13.11 -0.93
C CYS A 141 -8.84 -12.22 -1.88
N PHE A 142 -8.58 -12.69 -3.10
CA PHE A 142 -7.86 -11.92 -4.12
C PHE A 142 -8.63 -10.65 -4.50
N GLY A 143 -9.94 -10.74 -4.73
CA GLY A 143 -10.78 -9.59 -5.03
C GLY A 143 -10.77 -8.54 -3.91
N ILE A 144 -10.82 -8.97 -2.65
CA ILE A 144 -10.71 -8.06 -1.50
C ILE A 144 -9.30 -7.45 -1.41
N LEU A 145 -8.24 -8.20 -1.69
CA LEU A 145 -6.86 -7.66 -1.74
C LEU A 145 -6.71 -6.60 -2.83
N MET A 146 -7.32 -6.80 -4.00
CA MET A 146 -7.24 -5.87 -5.13
C MET A 146 -7.87 -4.50 -4.85
N LEU A 147 -8.65 -4.35 -3.78
CA LEU A 147 -9.10 -3.04 -3.29
C LEU A 147 -7.90 -2.12 -2.97
N ILE A 148 -6.76 -2.67 -2.55
CA ILE A 148 -5.54 -1.89 -2.30
C ILE A 148 -5.05 -1.24 -3.60
N ALA A 149 -4.94 -2.04 -4.67
CA ALA A 149 -4.53 -1.54 -5.97
C ALA A 149 -5.54 -0.52 -6.53
N TYR A 150 -6.83 -0.77 -6.36
CA TYR A 150 -7.89 0.15 -6.77
C TYR A 150 -7.77 1.51 -6.06
N GLU A 151 -7.69 1.50 -4.73
CA GLU A 151 -7.60 2.73 -3.93
C GLU A 151 -6.35 3.53 -4.28
N ILE A 152 -5.19 2.88 -4.35
CA ILE A 152 -3.92 3.55 -4.71
C ILE A 152 -3.94 4.04 -6.16
N TYR A 153 -4.61 3.36 -7.08
CA TYR A 153 -4.60 3.77 -8.48
C TYR A 153 -5.54 4.95 -8.76
N PHE A 154 -6.78 4.89 -8.25
CA PHE A 154 -7.84 5.83 -8.62
C PHE A 154 -8.05 6.99 -7.65
N ASN A 155 -7.75 6.81 -6.37
CA ASN A 155 -7.96 7.84 -5.36
C ASN A 155 -6.65 8.56 -5.02
N PRO A 156 -6.70 9.80 -4.49
CA PRO A 156 -5.52 10.50 -4.01
C PRO A 156 -4.66 9.70 -3.04
N GLN A 157 -5.27 9.11 -2.02
CA GLN A 157 -4.56 8.45 -0.93
C GLN A 157 -3.57 7.36 -1.35
N VAL A 158 -2.59 7.14 -0.48
CA VAL A 158 -1.66 6.01 -0.49
C VAL A 158 -1.86 5.07 0.70
N TYR A 159 -2.57 5.49 1.75
CA TYR A 159 -3.03 4.58 2.79
C TYR A 159 -4.28 3.80 2.35
N VAL A 160 -4.48 2.58 2.86
CA VAL A 160 -5.67 1.77 2.55
C VAL A 160 -6.16 0.98 3.76
N PHE A 161 -7.45 1.07 4.07
CA PHE A 161 -8.12 0.12 4.98
C PHE A 161 -8.60 -1.11 4.21
N ASN A 162 -8.28 -2.31 4.69
CA ASN A 162 -8.61 -3.54 3.98
C ASN A 162 -9.03 -4.64 4.96
N PRO A 163 -10.10 -5.42 4.69
CA PRO A 163 -10.53 -6.47 5.62
C PRO A 163 -9.47 -7.53 5.91
N LEU A 164 -8.59 -7.85 4.95
CA LEU A 164 -7.65 -8.96 5.07
C LEU A 164 -6.36 -8.57 5.80
N ILE A 165 -5.79 -7.40 5.47
CA ILE A 165 -4.56 -6.90 6.10
C ILE A 165 -4.82 -5.87 7.21
N GLY A 166 -6.02 -5.31 7.27
CA GLY A 166 -6.45 -4.30 8.24
C GLY A 166 -6.21 -2.89 7.78
N PHE A 167 -4.93 -2.56 7.66
CA PHE A 167 -4.49 -1.23 7.27
C PHE A 167 -3.21 -1.38 6.44
N PHE A 168 -3.02 -0.50 5.48
CA PHE A 168 -1.78 -0.28 4.76
C PHE A 168 -1.41 1.19 5.00
N PRO A 169 -0.26 1.48 5.65
CA PRO A 169 0.04 2.82 6.16
C PRO A 169 0.41 3.83 5.07
N GLY A 170 0.79 3.39 3.88
CA GLY A 170 1.26 4.24 2.80
C GLY A 170 2.75 4.07 2.53
N THR A 171 3.47 5.19 2.46
CA THR A 171 4.89 5.22 2.06
C THR A 171 5.81 4.59 3.09
N ILE A 172 6.89 3.96 2.63
CA ILE A 172 7.92 3.32 3.48
C ILE A 172 8.71 4.31 4.36
N TYR A 173 8.65 5.60 4.06
CA TYR A 173 9.36 6.67 4.79
C TYR A 173 8.69 7.08 6.11
N ASP A 174 7.55 6.48 6.44
CA ASP A 174 6.81 6.73 7.68
C ASP A 174 6.99 5.55 8.65
N GLU A 175 8.00 5.62 9.52
CA GLU A 175 8.38 4.54 10.44
C GLU A 175 7.41 4.37 11.64
N GLY A 176 6.62 5.41 11.94
CA GLY A 176 5.71 5.44 13.09
C GLY A 176 4.29 4.98 12.75
N ILE A 177 4.06 3.67 12.76
CA ILE A 177 2.72 3.06 12.66
C ILE A 177 2.17 2.84 14.07
N SER A 178 0.95 3.33 14.32
CA SER A 178 0.23 3.11 15.58
C SER A 178 -1.20 2.64 15.31
N VAL A 179 -1.77 1.93 16.27
CA VAL A 179 -3.18 1.52 16.22
C VAL A 179 -4.05 2.75 16.47
N SER A 180 -4.61 3.30 15.40
CA SER A 180 -5.49 4.47 15.47
C SER A 180 -6.92 4.09 15.85
N GLY A 181 -7.67 5.05 16.41
CA GLY A 181 -9.11 4.89 16.64
C GLY A 181 -9.89 4.56 15.36
N LYS A 182 -9.46 5.11 14.22
CA LYS A 182 -10.03 4.78 12.89
C LYS A 182 -9.87 3.30 12.55
N LEU A 183 -8.69 2.72 12.79
CA LEU A 183 -8.46 1.28 12.57
C LEU A 183 -9.32 0.41 13.50
N ILE A 184 -9.45 0.78 14.77
CA ILE A 184 -10.31 0.04 15.71
C ILE A 184 -11.78 0.08 15.24
N LEU A 185 -12.28 1.27 14.87
CA LEU A 185 -13.65 1.43 14.34
C LEU A 185 -13.85 0.61 13.06
N TYR A 186 -12.89 0.68 12.12
CA TYR A 186 -12.92 -0.11 10.89
C TYR A 186 -13.00 -1.61 11.17
N ARG A 187 -12.19 -2.11 12.12
CA ARG A 187 -12.18 -3.52 12.51
C ARG A 187 -13.46 -3.93 13.22
N PHE A 188 -14.02 -3.08 14.05
CA PHE A 188 -15.32 -3.30 14.67
C PHE A 188 -16.44 -3.44 13.62
N LEU A 189 -16.49 -2.55 12.61
CA LEU A 189 -17.47 -2.64 11.52
C LEU A 189 -17.30 -3.92 10.69
N ASN A 190 -16.06 -4.34 10.42
CA ASN A 190 -15.79 -5.62 9.77
C ASN A 190 -16.33 -6.80 10.60
N LEU A 191 -16.06 -6.83 11.90
CA LEU A 191 -16.55 -7.89 12.79
C LEU A 191 -18.08 -7.95 12.80
N LEU A 192 -18.77 -6.80 12.81
CA LEU A 192 -20.23 -6.75 12.68
C LEU A 192 -20.71 -7.31 11.35
N PHE A 193 -20.10 -6.91 10.23
CA PHE A 193 -20.49 -7.35 8.90
C PHE A 193 -20.27 -8.86 8.69
N PHE A 194 -19.06 -9.36 8.96
CA PHE A 194 -18.73 -10.77 8.78
C PHE A 194 -19.40 -11.67 9.84
N GLY A 195 -19.57 -11.18 11.07
CA GLY A 195 -20.38 -11.85 12.10
C GLY A 195 -21.85 -11.96 11.70
N TRP A 196 -22.42 -10.90 11.10
CA TRP A 196 -23.78 -10.93 10.54
C TRP A 196 -23.91 -11.95 9.41
N ILE A 197 -22.92 -12.04 8.51
CA ILE A 197 -22.87 -13.08 7.46
C ILE A 197 -22.97 -14.47 8.07
N ILE A 198 -22.13 -14.79 9.06
CA ILE A 198 -22.15 -16.10 9.74
C ILE A 198 -23.55 -16.38 10.32
N SER A 199 -24.12 -15.42 11.06
CA SER A 199 -25.45 -15.56 11.66
C SER A 199 -26.57 -15.75 10.62
N ALA A 200 -26.52 -15.00 9.52
CA ALA A 200 -27.48 -15.09 8.43
C ALA A 200 -27.43 -16.44 7.71
N ILE A 201 -26.23 -16.94 7.40
CA ILE A 201 -26.02 -18.25 6.77
C ILE A 201 -26.58 -19.37 7.65
N MET A 202 -26.34 -19.30 8.96
CA MET A 202 -26.87 -20.28 9.92
C MET A 202 -28.41 -20.27 9.98
N LYS A 203 -29.07 -19.13 9.75
CA LYS A 203 -30.54 -19.02 9.67
C LYS A 203 -31.11 -19.49 8.32
N LEU A 204 -30.35 -19.35 7.23
CA LEU A 204 -30.74 -19.80 5.88
C LEU A 204 -30.87 -21.33 5.77
N LYS A 205 -30.34 -22.10 6.74
CA LYS A 205 -30.53 -23.56 6.90
C LYS A 205 -31.99 -24.06 6.79
N ARG A 206 -32.99 -23.19 6.87
CA ARG A 206 -34.39 -23.56 7.07
C ARG A 206 -35.33 -23.34 5.88
N ASP A 207 -34.98 -22.65 4.78
CA ASP A 207 -35.99 -22.36 3.73
C ASP A 207 -35.47 -21.90 2.34
N LYS A 208 -36.33 -22.07 1.32
CA LYS A 208 -36.14 -22.08 -0.16
C LYS A 208 -35.28 -20.96 -0.81
N LYS A 209 -34.75 -21.28 -2.02
CA LYS A 209 -33.96 -20.45 -3.00
C LYS A 209 -34.19 -18.93 -2.98
N LYS A 210 -35.42 -18.43 -2.78
CA LYS A 210 -35.71 -16.98 -2.69
C LYS A 210 -34.96 -16.28 -1.55
N ARG A 211 -34.75 -16.93 -0.40
CA ARG A 211 -34.00 -16.35 0.72
C ARG A 211 -32.49 -16.24 0.43
N LEU A 212 -31.95 -17.15 -0.40
CA LEU A 212 -30.56 -17.12 -0.83
C LEU A 212 -30.28 -15.91 -1.74
N ILE A 213 -31.17 -15.64 -2.71
CA ILE A 213 -31.03 -14.47 -3.59
C ILE A 213 -31.02 -13.18 -2.77
N PHE A 214 -31.98 -13.01 -1.86
CA PHE A 214 -32.05 -11.82 -1.00
C PHE A 214 -30.83 -11.67 -0.09
N PHE A 215 -30.28 -12.79 0.41
CA PHE A 215 -29.03 -12.79 1.16
C PHE A 215 -27.85 -12.32 0.31
N ILE A 216 -27.67 -12.87 -0.90
CA ILE A 216 -26.60 -12.47 -1.82
C ILE A 216 -26.69 -10.97 -2.12
N VAL A 217 -27.89 -10.47 -2.43
CA VAL A 217 -28.11 -9.04 -2.69
C VAL A 217 -27.67 -8.19 -1.50
N LYS A 218 -28.01 -8.57 -0.26
CA LYS A 218 -27.56 -7.84 0.93
C LYS A 218 -26.06 -7.91 1.17
N VAL A 219 -25.45 -9.08 0.96
CA VAL A 219 -24.00 -9.28 1.10
C VAL A 219 -23.23 -8.42 0.09
N LEU A 220 -23.79 -8.17 -1.09
CA LEU A 220 -23.21 -7.26 -2.08
C LEU A 220 -23.54 -5.79 -1.82
N PHE A 221 -24.75 -5.48 -1.35
CA PHE A 221 -25.21 -4.12 -1.11
C PHE A 221 -24.46 -3.43 0.05
N ILE A 222 -24.22 -4.14 1.16
CA ILE A 222 -23.58 -3.54 2.35
C ILE A 222 -22.14 -3.05 2.04
N PRO A 223 -21.26 -3.84 1.38
CA PRO A 223 -19.95 -3.35 0.96
C PRO A 223 -20.01 -2.16 0.01
N VAL A 224 -20.99 -2.11 -0.91
CA VAL A 224 -21.17 -0.96 -1.81
C VAL A 224 -21.58 0.28 -1.03
N ALA A 225 -22.54 0.16 -0.11
CA ALA A 225 -22.91 1.26 0.78
C ALA A 225 -21.74 1.72 1.65
N PHE A 226 -20.95 0.78 2.19
CA PHE A 226 -19.74 1.07 2.94
C PHE A 226 -18.70 1.81 2.09
N PHE A 227 -18.47 1.38 0.85
CA PHE A 227 -17.56 2.03 -0.08
C PHE A 227 -17.96 3.49 -0.34
N LEU A 228 -19.27 3.78 -0.52
CA LEU A 228 -19.77 5.15 -0.69
C LEU A 228 -19.67 6.01 0.60
N LEU A 229 -19.80 5.39 1.77
CA LEU A 229 -19.71 6.07 3.07
C LEU A 229 -18.27 6.19 3.59
N SER A 230 -17.35 5.39 3.06
CA SER A 230 -15.94 5.30 3.46
C SER A 230 -15.25 6.67 3.55
N PRO A 231 -15.45 7.63 2.62
CA PRO A 231 -14.81 8.94 2.71
C PRO A 231 -15.29 9.78 3.89
N TYR A 232 -16.58 9.69 4.20
CA TYR A 232 -17.19 10.43 5.32
C TYR A 232 -16.79 9.87 6.69
N LEU A 233 -16.41 8.59 6.73
CA LEU A 233 -15.91 7.93 7.93
C LEU A 233 -14.38 8.05 8.10
N GLY A 234 -13.69 8.65 7.11
CA GLY A 234 -12.23 8.79 7.11
C GLY A 234 -11.48 7.47 6.83
N PHE A 235 -12.11 6.54 6.13
CA PHE A 235 -11.48 5.28 5.66
C PHE A 235 -10.97 5.38 4.22
N SER A 236 -11.37 6.41 3.50
CA SER A 236 -10.80 6.75 2.20
C SER A 236 -10.72 8.26 2.00
N THR A 237 -9.77 8.70 1.19
CA THR A 237 -9.69 10.07 0.68
C THR A 237 -9.85 10.03 -0.82
N THR A 238 -11.03 10.44 -1.29
CA THR A 238 -11.35 10.65 -2.70
C THR A 238 -10.95 12.05 -3.14
N PHE A 239 -10.91 12.30 -4.45
CA PHE A 239 -10.71 13.65 -5.00
C PHE A 239 -11.73 14.65 -4.44
N GLY A 240 -13.01 14.27 -4.37
CA GLY A 240 -14.07 15.14 -3.82
C GLY A 240 -13.89 15.45 -2.34
N SER A 241 -13.59 14.45 -1.49
CA SER A 241 -13.35 14.70 -0.07
C SER A 241 -12.08 15.52 0.18
N LEU A 242 -11.04 15.31 -0.62
CA LEU A 242 -9.78 16.06 -0.53
C LEU A 242 -9.98 17.54 -0.90
N THR A 243 -10.60 17.82 -2.03
CA THR A 243 -10.87 19.19 -2.50
C THR A 243 -11.88 19.93 -1.60
N ASN A 244 -12.83 19.23 -0.99
CA ASN A 244 -13.69 19.81 0.06
C ASN A 244 -12.89 20.25 1.29
N THR A 245 -11.84 19.52 1.65
CA THR A 245 -10.98 19.85 2.80
C THR A 245 -9.98 20.95 2.44
N LEU A 246 -9.28 20.79 1.31
CA LEU A 246 -8.38 21.77 0.70
C LEU A 246 -9.16 22.76 -0.18
N SER A 247 -10.10 23.47 0.45
CA SER A 247 -11.16 24.25 -0.21
C SER A 247 -10.70 25.52 -0.94
N LYS A 248 -9.49 26.03 -0.70
CA LYS A 248 -9.00 27.22 -1.42
C LYS A 248 -8.45 26.79 -2.78
N LEU A 249 -8.96 27.38 -3.85
CA LEU A 249 -8.62 27.01 -5.22
C LEU A 249 -7.96 28.18 -5.96
N VAL A 250 -6.87 27.89 -6.66
CA VAL A 250 -6.25 28.78 -7.66
C VAL A 250 -6.11 28.02 -8.97
N ILE A 251 -6.53 28.64 -10.08
CA ILE A 251 -6.40 28.08 -11.43
C ILE A 251 -5.48 28.98 -12.22
N THR A 252 -4.47 28.40 -12.86
CA THR A 252 -3.52 29.10 -13.72
C THR A 252 -3.55 28.53 -15.14
N ALA A 253 -2.56 28.85 -15.98
CA ALA A 253 -2.45 28.27 -17.31
C ALA A 253 -2.24 26.75 -17.25
N HIS A 254 -1.35 26.30 -16.36
CA HIS A 254 -0.92 24.89 -16.31
C HIS A 254 -1.35 24.14 -15.05
N PHE A 255 -1.98 24.81 -14.07
CA PHE A 255 -2.33 24.20 -12.79
C PHE A 255 -3.77 24.42 -12.34
N VAL A 256 -4.22 23.46 -11.54
CA VAL A 256 -5.35 23.58 -10.61
C VAL A 256 -4.77 23.29 -9.22
N ILE A 257 -4.61 24.34 -8.40
CA ILE A 257 -3.92 24.25 -7.11
C ILE A 257 -4.93 24.37 -5.97
N HIS A 258 -5.00 23.35 -5.13
CA HIS A 258 -5.87 23.26 -3.96
C HIS A 258 -5.05 23.49 -2.69
N PHE A 259 -5.52 24.37 -1.83
CA PHE A 259 -4.86 24.79 -0.60
C PHE A 259 -5.76 24.59 0.61
N ASP A 260 -5.15 24.29 1.76
CA ASP A 260 -5.85 24.40 3.03
C ASP A 260 -6.26 25.86 3.33
N LYS A 261 -7.44 26.03 3.92
CA LYS A 261 -7.99 27.35 4.28
C LYS A 261 -7.10 28.17 5.22
N ARG A 262 -6.23 27.54 6.01
CA ARG A 262 -5.30 28.18 6.96
C ARG A 262 -4.12 28.85 6.26
N ILE A 263 -3.81 28.52 5.00
CA ILE A 263 -2.69 29.09 4.26
C ILE A 263 -3.00 30.55 3.89
N ASP A 264 -2.10 31.47 4.23
CA ASP A 264 -2.29 32.90 3.97
C ASP A 264 -2.16 33.26 2.48
N LYS A 265 -2.69 34.44 2.11
CA LYS A 265 -2.74 34.89 0.71
C LYS A 265 -1.35 35.11 0.11
N GLN A 266 -0.37 35.54 0.91
CA GLN A 266 0.97 35.84 0.43
C GLN A 266 1.71 34.56 0.06
N LYS A 267 1.62 33.52 0.90
CA LYS A 267 2.14 32.18 0.61
C LYS A 267 1.48 31.57 -0.62
N ILE A 268 0.15 31.67 -0.74
CA ILE A 268 -0.58 31.20 -1.94
C ILE A 268 -0.04 31.88 -3.19
N LYS A 269 0.16 33.21 -3.16
CA LYS A 269 0.71 33.96 -4.29
C LYS A 269 2.13 33.47 -4.63
N ASN A 270 3.00 33.32 -3.62
CA ASN A 270 4.37 32.86 -3.83
C ASN A 270 4.41 31.46 -4.47
N LEU A 271 3.66 30.50 -3.88
CA LEU A 271 3.54 29.15 -4.41
C LEU A 271 3.02 29.15 -5.85
N THR A 272 1.95 29.90 -6.14
CA THR A 272 1.36 29.96 -7.48
C THR A 272 2.37 30.43 -8.53
N VAL A 273 3.16 31.47 -8.21
CA VAL A 273 4.21 31.99 -9.12
C VAL A 273 5.29 30.93 -9.35
N ASN A 274 5.74 30.26 -8.28
CA ASN A 274 6.76 29.22 -8.39
C ASN A 274 6.29 27.98 -9.16
N HIS A 275 5.01 27.60 -9.07
CA HIS A 275 4.45 26.52 -9.88
C HIS A 275 4.61 26.81 -11.38
N GLU A 276 4.22 28.02 -11.82
CA GLU A 276 4.34 28.41 -13.23
C GLU A 276 5.80 28.61 -13.65
N TYR A 277 6.66 29.13 -12.77
CA TYR A 277 8.10 29.22 -13.02
C TYR A 277 8.72 27.84 -13.25
N TYR A 278 8.53 26.91 -12.31
CA TYR A 278 9.08 25.56 -12.43
C TYR A 278 8.47 24.80 -13.61
N TYR A 279 7.20 25.01 -13.93
CA TYR A 279 6.62 24.45 -15.16
C TYR A 279 7.39 24.91 -16.40
N GLN A 280 7.72 26.20 -16.53
CA GLN A 280 8.48 26.71 -17.67
C GLN A 280 9.91 26.17 -17.71
N GLU A 281 10.56 26.00 -16.56
CA GLU A 281 11.88 25.35 -16.49
C GLU A 281 11.81 23.90 -16.96
N LEU A 282 10.84 23.14 -16.46
CA LEU A 282 10.67 21.72 -16.74
C LEU A 282 10.20 21.47 -18.18
N GLU A 283 9.33 22.32 -18.74
CA GLU A 283 8.92 22.25 -20.16
C GLU A 283 10.13 22.40 -21.09
N LYS A 284 11.05 23.32 -20.76
CA LYS A 284 12.30 23.50 -21.51
C LYS A 284 13.26 22.32 -21.30
N TYR A 285 13.48 21.91 -20.05
CA TYR A 285 14.38 20.82 -19.70
C TYR A 285 13.97 19.50 -20.36
N PHE A 286 12.68 19.17 -20.28
CA PHE A 286 12.14 17.95 -20.85
C PHE A 286 11.79 18.07 -22.33
N GLU A 287 11.80 19.25 -22.94
CA GLU A 287 11.30 19.47 -24.30
C GLU A 287 9.90 18.85 -24.52
N VAL A 288 9.03 19.00 -23.53
CA VAL A 288 7.70 18.38 -23.48
C VAL A 288 6.71 19.37 -22.92
N LYS A 289 5.58 19.49 -23.61
CA LYS A 289 4.40 20.22 -23.12
C LYS A 289 3.34 19.27 -22.61
N LEU A 290 2.72 19.61 -21.48
CA LEU A 290 1.58 18.88 -20.94
C LEU A 290 0.27 19.37 -21.57
N ASP A 291 -0.62 18.43 -21.89
CA ASP A 291 -1.91 18.74 -22.50
C ASP A 291 -2.98 19.10 -21.44
N GLU A 292 -2.80 18.56 -20.23
CA GLU A 292 -3.72 18.72 -19.11
C GLU A 292 -3.06 19.49 -17.97
N LYS A 293 -3.87 20.26 -17.24
CA LYS A 293 -3.40 20.96 -16.05
C LYS A 293 -3.03 19.96 -14.95
N ILE A 294 -1.90 20.19 -14.30
CA ILE A 294 -1.50 19.43 -13.13
C ILE A 294 -2.39 19.81 -11.95
N GLN A 295 -2.90 18.81 -11.25
CA GLN A 295 -3.64 18.98 -10.00
C GLN A 295 -2.63 18.99 -8.85
N SER A 296 -2.45 20.15 -8.20
CA SER A 296 -1.50 20.31 -7.10
C SER A 296 -2.25 20.45 -5.78
N PHE A 297 -1.94 19.61 -4.79
CA PHE A 297 -2.54 19.63 -3.47
C PHE A 297 -1.52 20.10 -2.44
N ILE A 298 -1.73 21.29 -1.89
CA ILE A 298 -0.85 21.90 -0.89
C ILE A 298 -1.47 21.76 0.50
N PHE A 299 -0.86 20.88 1.30
CA PHE A 299 -1.24 20.63 2.69
C PHE A 299 -0.64 21.68 3.61
N TYR A 300 -1.36 22.05 4.66
CA TYR A 300 -0.89 23.04 5.64
C TYR A 300 0.36 22.56 6.40
N ASP A 301 0.41 21.27 6.75
CA ASP A 301 1.51 20.63 7.45
C ASP A 301 1.60 19.13 7.12
N ASN A 302 2.67 18.49 7.58
CA ASN A 302 2.94 17.06 7.36
C ASN A 302 1.90 16.14 8.04
N ASP A 303 1.31 16.56 9.15
CA ASP A 303 0.31 15.76 9.85
C ASP A 303 -1.03 15.74 9.10
N GLN A 304 -1.44 16.87 8.52
CA GLN A 304 -2.58 16.93 7.63
C GLN A 304 -2.35 16.06 6.39
N LYS A 305 -1.14 16.12 5.79
CA LYS A 305 -0.79 15.25 4.66
C LYS A 305 -0.85 13.78 5.06
N LYS A 306 -0.34 13.41 6.24
CA LYS A 306 -0.46 12.04 6.75
C LYS A 306 -1.92 11.61 6.88
N GLU A 307 -2.76 12.45 7.46
CA GLU A 307 -4.16 12.11 7.70
C GLU A 307 -4.97 11.97 6.40
N LEU A 308 -4.78 12.89 5.45
CA LEU A 308 -5.59 12.96 4.24
C LEU A 308 -4.99 12.15 3.08
N PHE A 309 -3.68 12.03 2.98
CA PHE A 309 -3.02 11.35 1.87
C PHE A 309 -2.35 10.04 2.29
N GLY A 310 -1.79 9.96 3.51
CA GLY A 310 -1.12 8.75 4.00
C GLY A 310 0.40 8.76 3.87
N SER A 311 0.98 9.94 3.67
CA SER A 311 2.42 10.14 3.78
C SER A 311 2.68 11.38 4.63
N ARG A 312 3.46 11.25 5.70
CA ARG A 312 3.86 12.37 6.55
C ARG A 312 5.11 13.04 5.99
N ASN A 313 6.15 12.24 5.79
CA ASN A 313 7.50 12.75 5.59
C ASN A 313 7.88 12.91 4.10
N ALA A 314 7.18 12.22 3.18
CA ALA A 314 7.47 12.28 1.76
C ALA A 314 6.38 13.08 1.03
N ASP A 315 6.80 14.04 0.20
CA ASP A 315 5.94 14.55 -0.86
C ASP A 315 5.91 13.51 -2.00
N VAL A 316 4.82 13.49 -2.76
CA VAL A 316 4.58 12.42 -3.73
C VAL A 316 3.85 12.96 -4.95
N ALA A 317 4.30 12.54 -6.12
CA ALA A 317 3.57 12.65 -7.38
C ALA A 317 2.86 11.34 -7.72
N LYS A 318 1.71 11.44 -8.38
CA LYS A 318 1.01 10.33 -9.04
C LYS A 318 0.95 10.62 -10.54
N PRO A 319 2.00 10.30 -11.31
CA PRO A 319 2.15 10.68 -12.72
C PRO A 319 0.97 10.24 -13.61
N TRP A 320 0.41 9.06 -13.34
CA TRP A 320 -0.75 8.54 -14.08
C TRP A 320 -2.03 9.35 -13.88
N LEU A 321 -2.13 10.12 -12.79
CA LEU A 321 -3.25 11.03 -12.50
C LEU A 321 -2.93 12.52 -12.76
N ASN A 322 -1.70 12.84 -13.18
CA ASN A 322 -1.22 14.21 -13.32
C ASN A 322 -1.41 15.04 -12.02
N GLN A 323 -1.01 14.44 -10.88
CA GLN A 323 -1.26 14.96 -9.53
C GLN A 323 0.01 15.02 -8.70
N ILE A 324 0.14 16.07 -7.87
CA ILE A 324 1.20 16.20 -6.86
C ILE A 324 0.63 16.52 -5.47
N TYR A 325 1.29 16.03 -4.44
CA TYR A 325 0.87 16.11 -3.04
C TYR A 325 2.02 16.64 -2.18
N VAL A 326 1.96 17.93 -1.83
CA VAL A 326 3.10 18.66 -1.25
C VAL A 326 2.72 19.34 0.07
N SER A 327 3.59 19.26 1.07
CA SER A 327 3.45 20.01 2.31
C SER A 327 3.95 21.45 2.20
N LEU A 328 3.24 22.41 2.79
CA LEU A 328 3.63 23.83 2.83
C LEU A 328 5.01 24.06 3.47
N GLY A 329 5.45 23.20 4.38
CA GLY A 329 6.76 23.34 5.03
C GLY A 329 7.94 22.92 4.16
N ASN A 330 7.70 22.21 3.04
CA ASN A 330 8.75 21.53 2.28
C ASN A 330 8.77 21.90 0.79
N TRP A 331 7.80 22.70 0.32
CA TRP A 331 7.59 22.98 -1.10
C TRP A 331 8.81 23.56 -1.82
N GLU A 332 9.65 24.34 -1.14
CA GLU A 332 10.85 24.95 -1.73
C GLU A 332 11.88 23.90 -2.17
N HIS A 333 11.85 22.72 -1.53
CA HIS A 333 12.79 21.63 -1.79
C HIS A 333 12.20 20.52 -2.66
N THR A 334 10.87 20.41 -2.77
CA THR A 334 10.23 19.25 -3.42
C THR A 334 9.29 19.62 -4.55
N LEU A 335 8.83 20.87 -4.66
CA LEU A 335 7.83 21.21 -5.67
C LEU A 335 8.33 20.93 -7.09
N LYS A 336 9.56 21.35 -7.42
CA LYS A 336 10.13 21.12 -8.75
C LYS A 336 10.36 19.63 -9.02
N HIS A 337 10.89 18.89 -8.03
CA HIS A 337 11.03 17.43 -8.07
C HIS A 337 9.71 16.71 -8.36
N GLU A 338 8.64 17.00 -7.60
CA GLU A 338 7.34 16.34 -7.80
C GLU A 338 6.69 16.72 -9.14
N LEU A 339 6.91 17.95 -9.61
CA LEU A 339 6.47 18.36 -10.94
C LEU A 339 7.21 17.60 -12.04
N ALA A 340 8.51 17.34 -11.88
CA ALA A 340 9.29 16.59 -12.86
C ALA A 340 8.72 15.19 -13.11
N HIS A 341 8.17 14.53 -12.08
CA HIS A 341 7.43 13.27 -12.23
C HIS A 341 6.19 13.38 -13.11
N CYS A 342 5.49 14.52 -13.12
CA CYS A 342 4.36 14.74 -14.04
C CYS A 342 4.82 14.92 -15.50
N PHE A 343 5.97 15.56 -15.72
CA PHE A 343 6.56 15.67 -17.06
C PHE A 343 7.08 14.33 -17.58
N SER A 344 7.77 13.56 -16.72
CA SER A 344 8.30 12.24 -17.10
C SER A 344 7.21 11.24 -17.47
N ALA A 345 5.98 11.44 -16.98
CA ALA A 345 4.79 10.68 -17.39
C ALA A 345 4.56 10.64 -18.90
N LYS A 346 4.99 11.66 -19.66
CA LYS A 346 4.77 11.74 -21.12
C LYS A 346 5.66 10.79 -21.91
N PHE A 347 6.77 10.34 -21.33
CA PHE A 347 7.68 9.35 -21.91
C PHE A 347 7.88 8.14 -20.99
N GLY A 348 7.07 8.01 -19.95
CA GLY A 348 7.00 6.84 -19.09
C GLY A 348 6.28 5.66 -19.73
N SER A 349 6.44 4.49 -19.11
CA SER A 349 5.92 3.21 -19.57
C SER A 349 4.76 2.71 -18.68
N GLY A 350 3.94 1.84 -19.26
CA GLY A 350 2.89 1.12 -18.53
C GLY A 350 1.76 2.00 -17.98
N PHE A 351 0.90 1.39 -17.17
CA PHE A 351 -0.32 2.05 -16.66
C PHE A 351 -0.06 3.10 -15.57
N LEU A 352 1.12 3.09 -14.94
CA LEU A 352 1.57 4.10 -13.98
C LEU A 352 2.32 5.26 -14.65
N LYS A 353 2.66 5.16 -15.95
CA LYS A 353 3.46 6.15 -16.67
C LYS A 353 4.81 6.45 -15.98
N LEU A 354 5.48 5.41 -15.49
CA LEU A 354 6.77 5.48 -14.79
C LEU A 354 7.88 4.81 -15.60
N ALA A 355 9.13 4.91 -15.16
CA ALA A 355 10.26 4.26 -15.81
C ALA A 355 10.01 2.76 -16.03
N SER A 356 10.52 2.23 -17.15
CA SER A 356 10.42 0.80 -17.48
C SER A 356 10.89 -0.08 -16.32
N GLY A 357 10.14 -1.15 -16.09
CA GLY A 357 10.41 -2.08 -14.99
C GLY A 357 10.18 -1.50 -13.59
N LEU A 358 9.62 -0.29 -13.45
CA LEU A 358 9.48 0.44 -12.19
C LEU A 358 10.83 0.63 -11.50
N ASN A 359 11.84 1.05 -12.26
CA ASN A 359 13.19 1.27 -11.75
C ASN A 359 13.25 2.54 -10.87
N PRO A 360 13.41 2.43 -9.54
CA PRO A 360 13.40 3.58 -8.65
C PRO A 360 14.53 4.57 -8.94
N MET A 361 15.70 4.09 -9.36
CA MET A 361 16.84 4.94 -9.72
C MET A 361 16.52 5.83 -10.92
N LEU A 362 15.84 5.31 -11.94
CA LEU A 362 15.42 6.13 -13.08
C LEU A 362 14.30 7.09 -12.71
N ILE A 363 13.33 6.63 -11.90
CA ILE A 363 12.19 7.44 -11.46
C ILE A 363 12.67 8.63 -10.65
N GLU A 364 13.42 8.41 -9.58
CA GLU A 364 13.91 9.49 -8.72
C GLU A 364 15.07 10.25 -9.37
N GLY A 365 15.95 9.57 -10.10
CA GLY A 365 17.11 10.18 -10.74
C GLY A 365 16.74 11.25 -11.78
N ILE A 366 15.66 11.05 -12.55
CA ILE A 366 15.23 12.08 -13.50
C ILE A 366 14.60 13.29 -12.82
N ALA A 367 13.93 13.10 -11.69
CA ALA A 367 13.34 14.19 -10.93
C ALA A 367 14.43 15.01 -10.22
N GLU A 368 15.39 14.34 -9.59
CA GLU A 368 16.58 14.98 -9.00
C GLU A 368 17.38 15.75 -10.06
N ALA A 369 17.67 15.12 -11.21
CA ALA A 369 18.43 15.78 -12.28
C ALA A 369 17.71 16.99 -12.89
N ALA A 370 16.38 16.96 -12.94
CA ALA A 370 15.57 18.09 -13.41
C ALA A 370 15.51 19.22 -12.37
N ASP A 371 15.54 18.90 -11.08
CA ASP A 371 15.68 19.90 -10.01
C ASP A 371 17.05 20.60 -10.11
N GLY A 372 18.10 19.78 -10.23
CA GLY A 372 19.48 20.20 -10.54
C GLY A 372 20.34 20.55 -9.33
N ASN A 373 19.76 20.51 -8.13
CA ASN A 373 20.46 20.73 -6.88
C ASN A 373 19.96 19.78 -5.77
N TYR A 374 20.76 19.63 -4.72
CA TYR A 374 20.40 18.92 -3.50
C TYR A 374 20.83 19.78 -2.31
N ASN A 375 19.88 20.26 -1.51
CA ASN A 375 20.11 21.24 -0.43
C ASN A 375 20.98 22.43 -0.91
N ASP A 376 20.55 23.09 -1.99
CA ASP A 376 21.22 24.26 -2.60
C ASP A 376 22.63 24.00 -3.18
N ASN A 377 23.07 22.75 -3.24
CA ASN A 377 24.36 22.36 -3.82
C ASN A 377 24.17 21.60 -5.14
N SER A 378 25.13 21.72 -6.07
CA SER A 378 25.13 20.94 -7.30
C SER A 378 25.14 19.43 -7.01
N LEU A 379 24.34 18.66 -7.75
CA LEU A 379 24.30 17.19 -7.62
C LEU A 379 25.66 16.55 -7.84
N HIS A 380 26.41 16.98 -8.86
CA HIS A 380 27.76 16.47 -9.12
C HIS A 380 28.71 16.76 -7.97
N PHE A 381 28.61 17.94 -7.35
CA PHE A 381 29.40 18.28 -6.18
C PHE A 381 29.05 17.37 -4.98
N MET A 382 27.76 17.17 -4.71
CA MET A 382 27.30 16.31 -3.61
C MET A 382 27.69 14.85 -3.84
N ALA A 383 27.60 14.34 -5.07
CA ALA A 383 28.03 12.99 -5.43
C ALA A 383 29.56 12.81 -5.27
N ALA A 384 30.35 13.80 -5.69
CA ALA A 384 31.79 13.80 -5.50
C ALA A 384 32.18 13.86 -4.01
N LEU A 385 31.47 14.67 -3.21
CA LEU A 385 31.67 14.76 -1.77
C LEU A 385 31.38 13.42 -1.09
N ALA A 386 30.26 12.78 -1.43
CA ALA A 386 29.89 11.47 -0.93
C ALA A 386 30.95 10.42 -1.27
N PHE A 387 31.39 10.39 -2.53
CA PHE A 387 32.42 9.47 -3.02
C PHE A 387 33.74 9.64 -2.27
N ASN A 388 34.24 10.88 -2.19
CA ASN A 388 35.48 11.21 -1.49
C ASN A 388 35.42 10.97 0.02
N SER A 389 34.21 10.91 0.58
CA SER A 389 33.97 10.60 2.01
C SER A 389 33.79 9.10 2.26
N GLY A 390 34.00 8.24 1.26
CA GLY A 390 33.90 6.79 1.39
C GLY A 390 32.47 6.24 1.34
N TYR A 391 31.51 7.01 0.83
CA TYR A 391 30.14 6.56 0.56
C TYR A 391 29.98 6.14 -0.91
N ASP A 392 30.86 5.27 -1.40
CA ASP A 392 30.80 4.78 -2.77
C ASP A 392 29.55 3.89 -2.99
N VAL A 393 28.98 4.01 -4.19
CA VAL A 393 27.81 3.25 -4.62
C VAL A 393 28.17 2.49 -5.88
N ASP A 394 28.01 1.17 -5.84
CA ASP A 394 28.04 0.35 -7.04
C ASP A 394 26.83 0.70 -7.92
N MET A 395 27.09 1.36 -9.06
CA MET A 395 26.07 1.81 -9.99
C MET A 395 25.24 0.65 -10.56
N LYS A 396 25.82 -0.55 -10.73
CA LYS A 396 25.07 -1.73 -11.18
C LYS A 396 24.06 -2.17 -10.13
N ASN A 397 24.45 -2.10 -8.86
CA ASN A 397 23.55 -2.38 -7.75
C ASN A 397 22.48 -1.29 -7.63
N LEU A 398 22.83 0.00 -7.76
CA LEU A 398 21.88 1.12 -7.69
C LEU A 398 20.79 1.03 -8.78
N LEU A 399 21.16 0.58 -9.98
CA LEU A 399 20.24 0.32 -11.08
C LEU A 399 19.28 -0.86 -10.85
N SER A 400 19.56 -1.70 -9.85
CA SER A 400 18.66 -2.80 -9.49
C SER A 400 17.47 -2.29 -8.68
N LYS A 401 16.32 -2.97 -8.81
CA LYS A 401 15.07 -2.56 -8.14
C LYS A 401 15.19 -2.48 -6.61
N PHE A 402 16.07 -3.27 -6.02
CA PHE A 402 16.25 -3.36 -4.56
C PHE A 402 17.49 -2.60 -4.08
N GLY A 403 18.48 -2.38 -4.95
CA GLY A 403 19.72 -1.70 -4.57
C GLY A 403 19.53 -0.22 -4.24
N PHE A 404 18.55 0.45 -4.87
CA PHE A 404 18.18 1.83 -4.54
C PHE A 404 17.82 2.01 -3.05
N PHE A 405 17.15 1.01 -2.46
CA PHE A 405 16.75 1.01 -1.05
C PHE A 405 17.78 0.39 -0.10
N SER A 406 18.93 -0.07 -0.61
CA SER A 406 19.96 -0.76 0.17
C SER A 406 20.94 0.17 0.90
N LYS A 407 20.89 1.48 0.61
CA LYS A 407 21.73 2.52 1.20
C LYS A 407 20.86 3.59 1.88
N ALA A 408 21.51 4.52 2.60
CA ALA A 408 20.82 5.70 3.13
C ALA A 408 20.12 6.45 1.98
N SER A 409 18.83 6.77 2.17
CA SER A 409 17.98 7.32 1.10
C SER A 409 18.63 8.50 0.38
N SER A 410 19.19 9.47 1.11
CA SER A 410 19.83 10.65 0.51
C SER A 410 20.96 10.32 -0.47
N ILE A 411 21.79 9.32 -0.17
CA ILE A 411 22.93 8.94 -1.02
C ILE A 411 22.43 8.37 -2.34
N SER A 412 21.42 7.49 -2.31
CA SER A 412 20.85 6.90 -3.52
C SER A 412 20.27 7.97 -4.46
N TYR A 413 19.59 8.98 -3.92
CA TYR A 413 19.02 10.08 -4.70
C TYR A 413 20.11 10.96 -5.32
N ILE A 414 21.13 11.34 -4.54
CA ILE A 414 22.27 12.14 -5.05
C ILE A 414 22.99 11.44 -6.22
N TYR A 415 23.31 10.15 -6.08
CA TYR A 415 23.97 9.41 -7.16
C TYR A 415 23.07 9.20 -8.37
N ALA A 416 21.78 8.89 -8.15
CA ALA A 416 20.81 8.72 -9.23
C ALA A 416 20.62 10.02 -10.03
N GLY A 417 20.46 11.15 -9.33
CA GLY A 417 20.37 12.48 -9.92
C GLY A 417 21.63 12.86 -10.68
N SER A 418 22.79 12.77 -10.05
CA SER A 418 24.08 13.09 -10.68
C SER A 418 24.35 12.23 -11.92
N PHE A 419 24.08 10.92 -11.86
CA PHE A 419 24.27 10.05 -13.03
C PHE A 419 23.29 10.39 -14.16
N THR A 420 22.03 10.64 -13.83
CA THR A 420 21.01 11.02 -14.81
C THR A 420 21.35 12.37 -15.47
N GLN A 421 21.79 13.34 -14.68
CA GLN A 421 22.26 14.64 -15.18
C GLN A 421 23.45 14.46 -16.12
N TYR A 422 24.45 13.65 -15.74
CA TYR A 422 25.59 13.32 -16.62
C TYR A 422 25.12 12.76 -17.97
N LEU A 423 24.15 11.83 -17.97
CA LEU A 423 23.65 11.25 -19.21
C LEU A 423 22.96 12.29 -20.09
N ILE A 424 22.17 13.18 -19.49
CA ILE A 424 21.44 14.21 -20.24
C ILE A 424 22.40 15.26 -20.79
N ASP A 425 23.38 15.70 -20.01
CA ASP A 425 24.35 16.72 -20.42
C ASP A 425 25.26 16.23 -21.55
N ASN A 426 25.64 14.94 -21.56
CA ASN A 426 26.57 14.38 -22.54
C ASN A 426 25.89 13.75 -23.77
N TYR A 427 24.66 13.27 -23.64
CA TYR A 427 23.98 12.50 -24.69
C TYR A 427 22.60 13.05 -25.08
N GLY A 428 22.12 14.09 -24.39
CA GLY A 428 20.86 14.77 -24.67
C GLY A 428 19.64 14.08 -24.03
N ILE A 429 18.61 14.89 -23.75
CA ILE A 429 17.36 14.43 -23.12
C ILE A 429 16.62 13.38 -23.95
N SER A 430 16.69 13.45 -25.29
CA SER A 430 16.03 12.49 -26.18
C SER A 430 16.48 11.05 -25.97
N LYS A 431 17.79 10.81 -25.84
CA LYS A 431 18.31 9.47 -25.53
C LYS A 431 17.92 9.01 -24.14
N PHE A 432 17.88 9.92 -23.17
CA PHE A 432 17.41 9.58 -21.83
C PHE A 432 15.93 9.20 -21.81
N LYS A 433 15.06 9.88 -22.58
CA LYS A 433 13.64 9.49 -22.72
C LYS A 433 13.50 8.07 -23.26
N GLU A 434 14.29 7.69 -24.27
CA GLU A 434 14.31 6.32 -24.80
C GLU A 434 14.75 5.30 -23.75
N TYR A 435 15.76 5.65 -22.95
CA TYR A 435 16.21 4.82 -21.85
C TYR A 435 15.16 4.69 -20.75
N TYR A 436 14.51 5.78 -20.36
CA TYR A 436 13.44 5.79 -19.36
C TYR A 436 12.25 4.92 -19.80
N LEU A 437 11.88 5.00 -21.09
CA LEU A 437 10.79 4.24 -21.68
C LEU A 437 11.11 2.75 -21.83
N SER A 438 12.34 2.40 -22.23
CA SER A 438 12.71 1.02 -22.54
C SER A 438 13.30 0.27 -21.34
N GLY A 439 14.06 0.95 -20.49
CA GLY A 439 14.91 0.36 -19.45
C GLY A 439 16.20 -0.26 -20.01
N GLU A 440 16.46 -0.15 -21.31
CA GLU A 440 17.55 -0.84 -22.01
C GLU A 440 18.71 0.13 -22.27
N PHE A 441 19.64 0.23 -21.31
CA PHE A 441 20.78 1.14 -21.40
C PHE A 441 21.65 0.90 -22.65
N PRO A 442 22.09 -0.34 -22.95
CA PRO A 442 22.94 -0.58 -24.12
C PRO A 442 22.25 -0.25 -25.43
N LYS A 443 20.93 -0.47 -25.50
CA LYS A 443 20.13 -0.14 -26.68
C LYS A 443 20.02 1.38 -26.88
N SER A 444 19.89 2.14 -25.80
CA SER A 444 19.66 3.59 -25.85
C SER A 444 20.96 4.36 -26.08
N TYR A 445 22.07 3.91 -25.51
CA TYR A 445 23.36 4.62 -25.56
C TYR A 445 24.40 3.98 -26.47
N GLY A 446 24.24 2.71 -26.86
CA GLY A 446 25.29 1.96 -27.59
C GLY A 446 26.52 1.65 -26.72
N LEU A 447 26.39 1.76 -25.40
CA LEU A 447 27.45 1.61 -24.41
C LEU A 447 27.04 0.58 -23.36
N ASN A 448 28.01 -0.09 -22.74
CA ASN A 448 27.76 -0.94 -21.58
C ASN A 448 28.00 -0.14 -20.31
N LEU A 449 27.12 -0.31 -19.31
CA LEU A 449 27.35 0.11 -17.93
C LEU A 449 28.41 -0.82 -17.34
N ASN A 450 29.67 -0.40 -17.35
CA ASN A 450 30.75 -1.13 -16.70
C ASN A 450 31.13 -0.51 -15.37
#